data_AF-A0A840FBX7-F1
#
_entry.id   AF-A0A840FBX7-F1
#
_cell.length_a   1.000
_cell.length_b   1.000
_cell.length_c   1.000
_cell.angle_alpha   90.00
_cell.angle_beta   90.00
_cell.angle_gamma   90.00
#
_symmetry.space_group_name_H-M   'P 1'
#
loop_
_entity.id
_entity.type
_entity.pdbx_description
1 polymer ?
#
loop_
_entity_poly.entity_id
_entity_poly.type
_entity_poly.pdbx_seq_one_letter_code
_entity_poly.pdbx_strand_id
1 'polypeptide(L)'
;MSTATSSINSLSTGLSTTNSTVNSLSTSTSTGLSTATSSINSLSTSTSTGLSTATSSINSLSTGLSTTNSTVDSLSTSLSSAGSGLASLSTSTSTGLSTATSSIDSLSTSTSTGLSTATSSISSLSTSTSSGLSTAASSIDSLSTSTSSGLSTAFSGIGSLSTGLSTTNVNLNSLSTSVNNIYNTGTKYFHANSTAGDSVASGQEAVAIGPQSVASGANSFAAGNGAKATADGAVAVGFGAQATGANAIAIGTGALATGSQAIGANARAGGGGVALGDNADAGGTPLSQAQNVSKGTAIGFGAIVQQSGGVALGSGSVASTAAGMAGYVPGGATAQQEAAIKATTSTQAAVSVGDAANGQYRQITGVAAGTADSDATNVAQLKAASAASKASSVQYATNPDGSVNYNQITLGNGQAPGGTRISNVAAGILPGDAVNVQQLNQVQGQVGDVARIAYSGTAMAFAMSGTYLPTLYPGEKTVGVGLGSYKGYSAVALTFKALSDDGKMSWGAGLTTTGKEWGINAGIGWKWK
;
A
#
# COMPACT_ATOMS: atom_id res chain seq x y z
N MET A 1 256.00 34.35 -89.60
CA MET A 1 254.93 34.73 -90.54
C MET A 1 253.66 33.90 -90.36
N SER A 2 253.70 32.58 -90.10
CA SER A 2 252.45 31.78 -90.02
C SER A 2 251.72 31.83 -88.68
N THR A 3 252.37 32.29 -87.61
CA THR A 3 251.80 32.39 -86.25
C THR A 3 250.72 33.46 -86.09
N ALA A 4 250.69 34.49 -86.95
CA ALA A 4 249.79 35.62 -86.76
C ALA A 4 248.47 35.47 -87.54
N THR A 5 248.50 34.87 -88.73
CA THR A 5 247.34 34.83 -89.63
C THR A 5 246.29 33.78 -89.22
N SER A 6 246.67 32.72 -88.51
CA SER A 6 245.73 31.67 -88.08
C SER A 6 244.97 32.02 -86.79
N SER A 7 245.62 32.66 -85.81
CA SER A 7 244.98 33.03 -84.54
C SER A 7 243.94 34.14 -84.71
N ILE A 8 244.15 35.07 -85.65
CA ILE A 8 243.18 36.14 -85.95
C ILE A 8 241.89 35.55 -86.58
N ASN A 9 242.01 34.48 -87.36
CA ASN A 9 240.84 33.86 -87.98
C ASN A 9 240.01 33.01 -86.97
N SER A 10 240.66 32.36 -86.00
CA SER A 10 239.98 31.69 -84.88
C SER A 10 239.25 32.64 -83.94
N LEU A 11 239.71 33.89 -83.82
CA LEU A 11 239.00 34.90 -83.03
C LEU A 11 237.79 35.47 -83.80
N SER A 12 237.91 35.62 -85.12
CA SER A 12 236.82 36.05 -86.01
C SER A 12 235.63 35.08 -85.99
N THR A 13 235.90 33.78 -86.07
CA THR A 13 234.84 32.76 -86.07
C THR A 13 234.19 32.58 -84.68
N GLY A 14 234.96 32.68 -83.59
CA GLY A 14 234.43 32.60 -82.22
C GLY A 14 233.59 33.81 -81.80
N LEU A 15 233.93 35.01 -82.29
CA LEU A 15 233.15 36.22 -82.00
C LEU A 15 231.82 36.25 -82.77
N SER A 16 231.81 35.74 -84.02
CA SER A 16 230.59 35.64 -84.83
C SER A 16 229.55 34.67 -84.22
N THR A 17 230.00 33.54 -83.66
CA THR A 17 229.10 32.57 -83.01
C THR A 17 228.47 33.15 -81.74
N THR A 18 229.24 33.87 -80.91
CA THR A 18 228.70 34.50 -79.69
C THR A 18 227.65 35.56 -80.00
N ASN A 19 227.87 36.39 -81.03
CA ASN A 19 226.90 37.41 -81.44
C ASN A 19 225.59 36.78 -81.95
N SER A 20 225.68 35.62 -82.61
CA SER A 20 224.50 34.85 -83.05
C SER A 20 223.69 34.33 -81.86
N THR A 21 224.35 33.80 -80.82
CA THR A 21 223.68 33.28 -79.62
C THR A 21 222.98 34.38 -78.81
N VAL A 22 223.58 35.57 -78.72
CA VAL A 22 222.97 36.73 -78.05
C VAL A 22 221.75 37.25 -78.81
N ASN A 23 221.80 37.29 -80.14
CA ASN A 23 220.66 37.72 -80.95
C ASN A 23 219.48 36.71 -80.88
N SER A 24 219.77 35.41 -80.88
CA SER A 24 218.75 34.38 -80.68
C SER A 24 218.09 34.47 -79.30
N LEU A 25 218.85 34.73 -78.22
CA LEU A 25 218.29 34.85 -76.87
C LEU A 25 217.43 36.12 -76.70
N SER A 26 217.83 37.23 -77.32
CA SER A 26 217.06 38.48 -77.34
C SER A 26 215.72 38.31 -78.08
N THR A 27 215.72 37.55 -79.18
CA THR A 27 214.50 37.28 -79.97
C THR A 27 213.53 36.34 -79.25
N SER A 28 214.02 35.32 -78.53
CA SER A 28 213.17 34.45 -77.71
C SER A 28 212.61 35.14 -76.46
N THR A 29 213.36 36.07 -75.85
CA THR A 29 212.89 36.80 -74.67
C THR A 29 211.81 37.84 -75.02
N SER A 30 211.91 38.50 -76.19
CA SER A 30 210.88 39.45 -76.64
C SER A 30 209.57 38.76 -77.07
N THR A 31 209.66 37.60 -77.71
CA THR A 31 208.47 36.81 -78.11
C THR A 31 207.76 36.18 -76.91
N GLY A 32 208.51 35.74 -75.89
CA GLY A 32 207.95 35.26 -74.62
C GLY A 32 207.24 36.35 -73.80
N LEU A 33 207.75 37.58 -73.82
CA LEU A 33 207.15 38.68 -73.04
C LEU A 33 205.89 39.26 -73.72
N SER A 34 205.82 39.27 -75.05
CA SER A 34 204.66 39.79 -75.80
C SER A 34 203.45 38.85 -75.75
N THR A 35 203.67 37.53 -75.70
CA THR A 35 202.59 36.53 -75.56
C THR A 35 201.94 36.58 -74.18
N ALA A 36 202.73 36.72 -73.10
CA ALA A 36 202.20 36.87 -71.75
C ALA A 36 201.33 38.13 -71.58
N THR A 37 201.73 39.26 -72.17
CA THR A 37 200.99 40.54 -72.09
C THR A 37 199.64 40.44 -72.80
N SER A 38 199.56 39.71 -73.92
CA SER A 38 198.33 39.55 -74.70
C SER A 38 197.28 38.70 -73.98
N SER A 39 197.69 37.63 -73.29
CA SER A 39 196.79 36.76 -72.52
C SER A 39 196.20 37.47 -71.29
N ILE A 40 196.98 38.32 -70.61
CA ILE A 40 196.51 39.09 -69.46
C ILE A 40 195.43 40.10 -69.88
N ASN A 41 195.61 40.76 -71.04
CA ASN A 41 194.64 41.72 -71.55
C ASN A 41 193.31 41.05 -71.97
N SER A 42 193.38 39.87 -72.58
CA SER A 42 192.19 39.06 -72.92
C SER A 42 191.43 38.58 -71.67
N LEU A 43 192.14 38.22 -70.60
CA LEU A 43 191.51 37.82 -69.34
C LEU A 43 190.81 39.02 -68.66
N SER A 44 191.46 40.19 -68.62
CA SER A 44 190.86 41.41 -68.05
C SER A 44 189.60 41.86 -68.79
N THR A 45 189.58 41.72 -70.12
CA THR A 45 188.42 42.10 -70.93
C THR A 45 187.22 41.19 -70.65
N SER A 46 187.43 39.86 -70.58
CA SER A 46 186.39 38.88 -70.26
C SER A 46 185.85 38.98 -68.83
N THR A 47 186.69 39.32 -67.84
CA THR A 47 186.22 39.53 -66.47
C THR A 47 185.37 40.80 -66.34
N SER A 48 185.69 41.87 -67.08
CA SER A 48 184.89 43.12 -67.04
C SER A 48 183.51 42.96 -67.69
N THR A 49 183.42 42.24 -68.83
CA THR A 49 182.14 42.03 -69.52
C THR A 49 181.24 41.11 -68.73
N GLY A 50 181.77 40.04 -68.13
CA GLY A 50 181.02 39.12 -67.26
C GLY A 50 180.44 39.78 -66.00
N LEU A 51 181.19 40.73 -65.40
CA LEU A 51 180.72 41.44 -64.21
C LEU A 51 179.60 42.46 -64.53
N SER A 52 179.63 43.06 -65.72
CA SER A 52 178.61 44.02 -66.15
C SER A 52 177.25 43.35 -66.44
N THR A 53 177.24 42.13 -67.01
CA THR A 53 176.00 41.37 -67.22
C THR A 53 175.33 40.96 -65.91
N ALA A 54 176.12 40.52 -64.91
CA ALA A 54 175.61 40.17 -63.60
C ALA A 54 174.92 41.36 -62.89
N THR A 55 175.50 42.56 -63.01
CA THR A 55 174.94 43.78 -62.41
C THR A 55 173.59 44.16 -63.03
N SER A 56 173.44 44.04 -64.35
CA SER A 56 172.17 44.31 -65.05
C SER A 56 171.06 43.33 -64.66
N SER A 57 171.37 42.03 -64.50
CA SER A 57 170.38 41.02 -64.07
C SER A 57 169.86 41.27 -62.65
N ILE A 58 170.71 41.69 -61.73
CA ILE A 58 170.32 42.02 -60.35
C ILE A 58 169.37 43.22 -60.33
N ASN A 59 169.62 44.25 -61.13
CA ASN A 59 168.76 45.44 -61.18
C ASN A 59 167.35 45.12 -61.73
N SER A 60 167.25 44.29 -62.78
CA SER A 60 165.96 43.80 -63.29
C SER A 60 165.19 42.93 -62.29
N LEU A 61 165.91 42.19 -61.43
CA LEU A 61 165.29 41.39 -60.37
C LEU A 61 164.73 42.29 -59.25
N SER A 62 165.42 43.38 -58.91
CA SER A 62 164.97 44.35 -57.91
C SER A 62 163.68 45.07 -58.32
N THR A 63 163.56 45.46 -59.59
CA THR A 63 162.35 46.11 -60.11
C THR A 63 161.18 45.13 -60.14
N GLY A 64 161.41 43.88 -60.55
CA GLY A 64 160.41 42.81 -60.51
C GLY A 64 159.89 42.52 -59.10
N LEU A 65 160.80 42.45 -58.11
CA LEU A 65 160.42 42.22 -56.71
C LEU A 65 159.60 43.38 -56.13
N SER A 66 159.90 44.63 -56.49
CA SER A 66 159.12 45.79 -56.06
C SER A 66 157.68 45.76 -56.58
N THR A 67 157.46 45.35 -57.84
CA THR A 67 156.09 45.21 -58.40
C THR A 67 155.28 44.12 -57.70
N THR A 68 155.91 43.00 -57.32
CA THR A 68 155.24 41.95 -56.54
C THR A 68 154.79 42.48 -55.18
N ASN A 69 155.62 43.25 -54.48
CA ASN A 69 155.28 43.79 -53.16
C ASN A 69 154.05 44.73 -53.22
N SER A 70 154.00 45.65 -54.20
CA SER A 70 152.86 46.56 -54.36
C SER A 70 151.54 45.83 -54.69
N THR A 71 151.64 44.69 -55.38
CA THR A 71 150.47 43.84 -55.70
C THR A 71 149.94 43.14 -54.46
N VAL A 72 150.84 42.67 -53.58
CA VAL A 72 150.49 42.04 -52.29
C VAL A 72 149.82 43.04 -51.34
N ASP A 73 150.33 44.28 -51.26
CA ASP A 73 149.72 45.32 -50.42
C ASP A 73 148.29 45.67 -50.89
N SER A 74 148.07 45.76 -52.20
CA SER A 74 146.74 46.03 -52.78
C SER A 74 145.75 44.89 -52.53
N LEU A 75 146.22 43.65 -52.51
CA LEU A 75 145.39 42.48 -52.18
C LEU A 75 145.03 42.46 -50.69
N SER A 76 145.95 42.85 -49.80
CA SER A 76 145.72 42.90 -48.35
C SER A 76 144.62 43.90 -47.94
N THR A 77 144.59 45.07 -48.60
CA THR A 77 143.60 46.12 -48.37
C THR A 77 142.22 45.71 -48.91
N SER A 78 142.17 45.08 -50.09
CA SER A 78 140.93 44.51 -50.65
C SER A 78 140.35 43.42 -49.75
N LEU A 79 141.20 42.53 -49.21
CA LEU A 79 140.77 41.45 -48.32
C LEU A 79 140.26 41.98 -46.97
N SER A 80 140.89 43.01 -46.41
CA SER A 80 140.43 43.66 -45.17
C SER A 80 139.07 44.34 -45.35
N SER A 81 138.86 44.99 -46.51
CA SER A 81 137.58 45.60 -46.88
C SER A 81 136.48 44.54 -47.00
N ALA A 82 136.76 43.41 -47.66
CA ALA A 82 135.84 42.28 -47.74
C ALA A 82 135.51 41.68 -46.35
N GLY A 83 136.51 41.57 -45.46
CA GLY A 83 136.30 41.13 -44.08
C GLY A 83 135.35 42.05 -43.29
N SER A 84 135.50 43.38 -43.44
CA SER A 84 134.62 44.34 -42.79
C SER A 84 133.17 44.31 -43.33
N GLY A 85 133.00 44.11 -44.65
CA GLY A 85 131.68 43.94 -45.27
C GLY A 85 130.97 42.66 -44.83
N LEU A 86 131.73 41.58 -44.63
CA LEU A 86 131.17 40.32 -44.11
C LEU A 86 130.75 40.45 -42.63
N ALA A 87 131.53 41.17 -41.81
CA ALA A 87 131.20 41.41 -40.41
C ALA A 87 129.94 42.28 -40.23
N SER A 88 129.78 43.33 -41.05
CA SER A 88 128.58 44.18 -41.00
C SER A 88 127.32 43.46 -41.49
N LEU A 89 127.44 42.61 -42.51
CA LEU A 89 126.36 41.75 -42.98
C LEU A 89 125.98 40.70 -41.92
N SER A 90 126.96 40.08 -41.26
CA SER A 90 126.71 39.13 -40.15
C SER A 90 125.99 39.80 -38.99
N THR A 91 126.44 40.99 -38.58
CA THR A 91 125.79 41.76 -37.51
C THR A 91 124.37 42.13 -37.89
N SER A 92 124.15 42.69 -39.08
CA SER A 92 122.81 43.08 -39.56
C SER A 92 121.86 41.89 -39.69
N THR A 93 122.36 40.75 -40.15
CA THR A 93 121.60 39.50 -40.25
C THR A 93 121.25 38.97 -38.85
N SER A 94 122.19 39.01 -37.90
CA SER A 94 121.95 38.57 -36.52
C SER A 94 120.93 39.44 -35.79
N THR A 95 121.00 40.77 -35.97
CA THR A 95 120.05 41.71 -35.37
C THR A 95 118.68 41.61 -36.03
N GLY A 96 118.63 41.49 -37.36
CA GLY A 96 117.38 41.30 -38.10
C GLY A 96 116.70 39.98 -37.78
N LEU A 97 117.47 38.90 -37.61
CA LEU A 97 116.94 37.61 -37.20
C LEU A 97 116.47 37.65 -35.73
N SER A 98 117.21 38.27 -34.82
CA SER A 98 116.83 38.37 -33.40
C SER A 98 115.55 39.17 -33.19
N THR A 99 115.35 40.27 -33.92
CA THR A 99 114.10 41.04 -33.87
C THR A 99 112.94 40.28 -34.49
N ALA A 100 113.16 39.53 -35.58
CA ALA A 100 112.16 38.64 -36.14
C ALA A 100 111.76 37.53 -35.14
N THR A 101 112.72 36.86 -34.50
CA THR A 101 112.46 35.86 -33.46
C THR A 101 111.68 36.45 -32.29
N SER A 102 112.09 37.61 -31.77
CA SER A 102 111.40 38.26 -30.65
C SER A 102 109.96 38.67 -31.00
N SER A 103 109.72 39.09 -32.25
CA SER A 103 108.38 39.43 -32.74
C SER A 103 107.50 38.18 -32.87
N ILE A 104 108.08 37.06 -33.34
CA ILE A 104 107.40 35.77 -33.42
C ILE A 104 107.05 35.25 -32.02
N ASP A 105 107.96 35.34 -31.05
CA ASP A 105 107.71 34.92 -29.67
C ASP A 105 106.63 35.76 -28.99
N SER A 106 106.66 37.09 -29.21
CA SER A 106 105.65 38.01 -28.69
C SER A 106 104.28 37.74 -29.30
N LEU A 107 104.24 37.48 -30.61
CA LEU A 107 103.01 37.10 -31.31
C LEU A 107 102.49 35.74 -30.83
N SER A 108 103.36 34.73 -30.68
CA SER A 108 103.02 33.41 -30.13
C SER A 108 102.45 33.51 -28.72
N THR A 109 103.06 34.33 -27.86
CA THR A 109 102.60 34.56 -26.50
C THR A 109 101.25 35.29 -26.48
N SER A 110 101.07 36.32 -27.32
CA SER A 110 99.81 37.06 -27.42
C SER A 110 98.68 36.22 -28.03
N THR A 111 98.99 35.39 -29.04
CA THR A 111 98.04 34.47 -29.66
C THR A 111 97.65 33.34 -28.71
N SER A 112 98.60 32.76 -27.96
CA SER A 112 98.31 31.70 -26.98
C SER A 112 97.49 32.23 -25.80
N THR A 113 97.85 33.38 -25.22
CA THR A 113 97.10 34.01 -24.12
C THR A 113 95.71 34.47 -24.57
N GLY A 114 95.61 35.07 -25.75
CA GLY A 114 94.34 35.46 -26.36
C GLY A 114 93.44 34.24 -26.63
N LEU A 115 94.01 33.17 -27.17
CA LEU A 115 93.27 31.92 -27.41
C LEU A 115 92.83 31.26 -26.09
N SER A 116 93.71 31.16 -25.08
CA SER A 116 93.34 30.60 -23.77
C SER A 116 92.21 31.38 -23.09
N THR A 117 92.26 32.72 -23.14
CA THR A 117 91.20 33.57 -22.56
C THR A 117 89.87 33.38 -23.29
N ALA A 118 89.91 33.30 -24.63
CA ALA A 118 88.74 32.99 -25.44
C ALA A 118 88.18 31.59 -25.09
N THR A 119 89.03 30.57 -24.98
CA THR A 119 88.64 29.22 -24.58
C THR A 119 88.00 29.19 -23.19
N SER A 120 88.58 29.88 -22.20
CA SER A 120 88.00 29.96 -20.85
C SER A 120 86.66 30.68 -20.82
N SER A 121 86.50 31.75 -21.60
CA SER A 121 85.24 32.49 -21.72
C SER A 121 84.15 31.65 -22.38
N ILE A 122 84.50 30.94 -23.47
CA ILE A 122 83.61 30.00 -24.14
C ILE A 122 83.22 28.85 -23.20
N SER A 123 84.16 28.31 -22.44
CA SER A 123 83.88 27.26 -21.45
C SER A 123 82.94 27.75 -20.36
N SER A 124 83.17 28.93 -19.79
CA SER A 124 82.31 29.52 -18.75
C SER A 124 80.91 29.83 -19.27
N LEU A 125 80.81 30.33 -20.51
CA LEU A 125 79.53 30.56 -21.17
C LEU A 125 78.80 29.24 -21.45
N SER A 126 79.52 28.20 -21.87
CA SER A 126 78.98 26.86 -22.08
C SER A 126 78.43 26.27 -20.77
N THR A 127 79.18 26.35 -19.67
CA THR A 127 78.74 25.88 -18.35
C THR A 127 77.54 26.68 -17.81
N SER A 128 77.54 28.00 -17.99
CA SER A 128 76.43 28.85 -17.55
C SER A 128 75.17 28.58 -18.37
N THR A 129 75.31 28.42 -19.69
CA THR A 129 74.21 28.10 -20.60
C THR A 129 73.66 26.71 -20.33
N SER A 130 74.51 25.70 -20.10
CA SER A 130 74.08 24.34 -19.79
C SER A 130 73.37 24.26 -18.44
N SER A 131 73.88 24.96 -17.42
CA SER A 131 73.27 25.01 -16.09
C SER A 131 71.94 25.78 -16.09
N GLY A 132 71.89 26.91 -16.80
CA GLY A 132 70.67 27.69 -17.00
C GLY A 132 69.60 26.90 -17.75
N LEU A 133 69.99 26.23 -18.84
CA LEU A 133 69.08 25.37 -19.61
C LEU A 133 68.62 24.15 -18.79
N SER A 134 69.50 23.53 -18.00
CA SER A 134 69.14 22.42 -17.11
C SER A 134 68.13 22.86 -16.05
N THR A 135 68.31 24.03 -15.44
CA THR A 135 67.38 24.56 -14.42
C THR A 135 66.02 24.89 -15.04
N ALA A 136 66.03 25.50 -16.23
CA ALA A 136 64.82 25.77 -16.99
C ALA A 136 64.07 24.47 -17.34
N ALA A 137 64.79 23.45 -17.83
CA ALA A 137 64.22 22.14 -18.12
C ALA A 137 63.58 21.51 -16.86
N SER A 138 64.30 21.47 -15.72
CA SER A 138 63.75 20.93 -14.47
C SER A 138 62.54 21.70 -13.94
N SER A 139 62.50 23.02 -14.14
CA SER A 139 61.36 23.86 -13.75
C SER A 139 60.14 23.58 -14.63
N ILE A 140 60.36 23.43 -15.94
CA ILE A 140 59.32 23.04 -16.90
C ILE A 140 58.80 21.64 -16.58
N ASP A 141 59.67 20.68 -16.29
CA ASP A 141 59.29 19.32 -15.90
C ASP A 141 58.48 19.31 -14.60
N SER A 142 58.89 20.09 -13.61
CA SER A 142 58.18 20.22 -12.33
C SER A 142 56.81 20.87 -12.51
N LEU A 143 56.71 21.91 -13.34
CA LEU A 143 55.45 22.56 -13.67
C LEU A 143 54.53 21.62 -14.47
N SER A 144 55.07 20.87 -15.42
CA SER A 144 54.36 19.84 -16.19
C SER A 144 53.81 18.74 -15.27
N THR A 145 54.64 18.26 -14.34
CA THR A 145 54.24 17.24 -13.36
C THR A 145 53.18 17.75 -12.38
N SER A 146 53.34 18.98 -11.89
CA SER A 146 52.38 19.60 -10.96
C SER A 146 51.05 19.89 -11.65
N THR A 147 51.10 20.40 -12.88
CA THR A 147 49.90 20.70 -13.68
C THR A 147 49.18 19.41 -14.08
N SER A 148 49.91 18.38 -14.51
CA SER A 148 49.30 17.08 -14.85
C SER A 148 48.67 16.43 -13.63
N SER A 149 49.35 16.43 -12.48
CA SER A 149 48.80 15.89 -11.22
C SER A 149 47.58 16.66 -10.74
N GLY A 150 47.65 18.01 -10.73
CA GLY A 150 46.54 18.87 -10.36
C GLY A 150 45.33 18.67 -11.27
N LEU A 151 45.56 18.60 -12.58
CA LEU A 151 44.49 18.35 -13.55
C LEU A 151 43.91 16.93 -13.42
N SER A 152 44.73 15.91 -13.17
CA SER A 152 44.26 14.54 -12.91
C SER A 152 43.37 14.48 -11.67
N THR A 153 43.76 15.12 -10.56
CA THR A 153 42.93 15.15 -9.34
C THR A 153 41.60 15.89 -9.57
N ALA A 154 41.62 17.00 -10.30
CA ALA A 154 40.41 17.73 -10.66
C ALA A 154 39.47 16.86 -11.54
N PHE A 155 40.00 16.16 -12.55
CA PHE A 155 39.22 15.22 -13.36
C PHE A 155 38.66 14.06 -12.53
N SER A 156 39.41 13.52 -11.57
CA SER A 156 38.90 12.49 -10.65
C SER A 156 37.76 13.01 -9.75
N GLY A 157 37.87 14.26 -9.25
CA GLY A 157 36.83 14.92 -8.47
C GLY A 157 35.55 15.17 -9.28
N ILE A 158 35.70 15.68 -10.52
CA ILE A 158 34.59 15.84 -11.47
C ILE A 158 33.97 14.49 -11.81
N GLY A 159 34.77 13.45 -12.01
CA GLY A 159 34.30 12.09 -12.24
C GLY A 159 33.46 11.57 -11.07
N SER A 160 33.92 11.76 -9.83
CA SER A 160 33.20 11.36 -8.61
C SER A 160 31.89 12.16 -8.43
N LEU A 161 31.89 13.45 -8.77
CA LEU A 161 30.69 14.27 -8.74
C LEU A 161 29.70 13.84 -9.84
N SER A 162 30.20 13.53 -11.04
CA SER A 162 29.40 13.03 -12.16
C SER A 162 28.71 11.72 -11.81
N THR A 163 29.43 10.77 -11.19
CA THR A 163 28.84 9.51 -10.73
C THR A 163 27.83 9.74 -9.62
N GLY A 164 28.14 10.57 -8.62
CA GLY A 164 27.20 10.91 -7.55
C GLY A 164 25.91 11.59 -8.03
N LEU A 165 26.04 12.51 -8.99
CA LEU A 165 24.89 13.16 -9.63
C LEU A 165 24.06 12.17 -10.45
N SER A 166 24.72 11.26 -11.18
CA SER A 166 24.04 10.19 -11.92
C SER A 166 23.23 9.30 -10.99
N THR A 167 23.80 8.85 -9.87
CA THR A 167 23.07 8.08 -8.84
C THR A 167 21.88 8.85 -8.28
N THR A 168 22.05 10.15 -7.99
CA THR A 168 20.96 11.01 -7.50
C THR A 168 19.81 11.09 -8.50
N ASN A 169 20.12 11.27 -9.80
CA ASN A 169 19.11 11.32 -10.86
C ASN A 169 18.35 9.99 -10.99
N VAL A 170 19.03 8.85 -10.86
CA VAL A 170 18.39 7.52 -10.86
C VAL A 170 17.41 7.41 -9.68
N ASN A 171 17.83 7.78 -8.48
CA ASN A 171 16.98 7.73 -7.29
C ASN A 171 15.74 8.64 -7.41
N LEU A 172 15.91 9.83 -7.97
CA LEU A 172 14.80 10.76 -8.21
C LEU A 172 13.79 10.18 -9.22
N ASN A 173 14.28 9.54 -10.29
CA ASN A 173 13.41 8.87 -11.25
C ASN A 173 12.63 7.72 -10.58
N SER A 174 13.28 6.91 -9.76
CA SER A 174 12.60 5.85 -9.00
C SER A 174 11.53 6.40 -8.06
N LEU A 175 11.81 7.50 -7.34
CA LEU A 175 10.83 8.16 -6.48
C LEU A 175 9.66 8.73 -7.28
N SER A 176 9.94 9.37 -8.42
CA SER A 176 8.91 9.87 -9.34
C SER A 176 7.99 8.74 -9.82
N THR A 177 8.54 7.58 -10.18
CA THR A 177 7.74 6.40 -10.51
C THR A 177 6.89 5.94 -9.33
N SER A 178 7.44 5.89 -8.11
CA SER A 178 6.68 5.51 -6.91
C SER A 178 5.53 6.47 -6.61
N VAL A 179 5.75 7.78 -6.68
CA VAL A 179 4.71 8.80 -6.45
C VAL A 179 3.61 8.72 -7.52
N ASN A 180 4.00 8.56 -8.79
CA ASN A 180 3.04 8.36 -9.88
C ASN A 180 2.20 7.09 -9.68
N ASN A 181 2.79 6.01 -9.17
CA ASN A 181 2.03 4.81 -8.85
C ASN A 181 1.05 5.05 -7.68
N ILE A 182 1.46 5.75 -6.63
CA ILE A 182 0.57 6.10 -5.50
C ILE A 182 -0.67 6.86 -6.00
N TYR A 183 -0.47 7.86 -6.86
CA TYR A 183 -1.55 8.69 -7.37
C TYR A 183 -2.47 7.95 -8.36
N ASN A 184 -1.91 7.15 -9.28
CA ASN A 184 -2.67 6.57 -10.38
C ASN A 184 -3.17 5.15 -10.12
N THR A 185 -2.46 4.35 -9.31
CA THR A 185 -2.77 2.92 -9.09
C THR A 185 -2.93 2.56 -7.62
N GLY A 186 -2.66 3.50 -6.71
CA GLY A 186 -2.81 3.34 -5.27
C GLY A 186 -1.62 2.68 -4.60
N THR A 187 -1.81 2.31 -3.32
CA THR A 187 -0.82 1.57 -2.52
C THR A 187 -1.37 0.20 -2.16
N LYS A 188 -0.52 -0.68 -1.62
CA LYS A 188 -0.97 -2.00 -1.17
C LYS A 188 -2.17 -1.84 -0.21
N TYR A 189 -3.29 -2.49 -0.54
CA TYR A 189 -4.57 -2.44 0.17
C TYR A 189 -5.44 -1.18 -0.04
N PHE A 190 -4.93 -0.12 -0.68
CA PHE A 190 -5.69 1.10 -0.95
C PHE A 190 -5.69 1.40 -2.46
N HIS A 191 -6.77 1.00 -3.13
CA HIS A 191 -6.97 1.19 -4.57
C HIS A 191 -8.31 1.85 -4.84
N ALA A 192 -8.31 2.90 -5.67
CA ALA A 192 -9.52 3.47 -6.24
C ALA A 192 -9.49 3.25 -7.75
N ASN A 193 -10.46 2.50 -8.28
CA ASN A 193 -10.62 2.31 -9.72
C ASN A 193 -11.68 3.28 -10.23
N SER A 194 -11.30 4.53 -10.51
CA SER A 194 -12.21 5.55 -11.01
C SER A 194 -11.47 6.65 -11.78
N THR A 195 -12.18 7.30 -12.70
CA THR A 195 -11.75 8.52 -13.39
C THR A 195 -12.52 9.76 -12.93
N ALA A 196 -13.46 9.60 -11.99
CA ALA A 196 -14.24 10.70 -11.44
C ALA A 196 -13.40 11.56 -10.49
N GLY A 197 -13.92 12.75 -10.15
CA GLY A 197 -13.25 13.68 -9.23
C GLY A 197 -12.90 13.05 -7.88
N ASP A 198 -11.87 13.59 -7.24
CA ASP A 198 -11.34 13.09 -5.97
C ASP A 198 -12.36 13.21 -4.82
N SER A 199 -12.05 12.52 -3.72
CA SER A 199 -12.70 12.66 -2.43
C SER A 199 -12.44 14.05 -1.81
N VAL A 200 -13.37 14.51 -0.97
CA VAL A 200 -13.27 15.79 -0.26
C VAL A 200 -13.58 15.57 1.23
N ALA A 201 -12.53 15.56 2.06
CA ALA A 201 -12.64 15.60 3.52
C ALA A 201 -12.41 17.04 4.00
N SER A 202 -13.49 17.82 4.12
CA SER A 202 -13.42 19.24 4.53
C SER A 202 -13.80 19.49 5.98
N GLY A 203 -14.46 18.53 6.64
CA GLY A 203 -14.75 18.60 8.07
C GLY A 203 -13.49 18.37 8.92
N GLN A 204 -13.48 18.92 10.14
CA GLN A 204 -12.41 18.65 11.10
C GLN A 204 -12.33 17.15 11.40
N GLU A 205 -11.15 16.53 11.32
CA GLU A 205 -10.95 15.09 11.56
C GLU A 205 -11.82 14.17 10.68
N ALA A 206 -12.27 14.66 9.53
CA ALA A 206 -13.10 13.90 8.61
C ALA A 206 -12.27 12.95 7.73
N VAL A 207 -12.90 11.88 7.25
CA VAL A 207 -12.30 10.91 6.34
C VAL A 207 -13.23 10.72 5.14
N ALA A 208 -12.72 10.98 3.94
CA ALA A 208 -13.43 10.73 2.68
C ALA A 208 -12.62 9.72 1.85
N ILE A 209 -13.27 8.65 1.38
CA ILE A 209 -12.64 7.55 0.64
C ILE A 209 -13.47 7.24 -0.61
N GLY A 210 -12.84 7.31 -1.78
CA GLY A 210 -13.46 7.00 -3.06
C GLY A 210 -13.94 8.25 -3.83
N PRO A 211 -14.21 8.10 -5.13
CA PRO A 211 -14.44 9.24 -6.01
C PRO A 211 -15.69 10.03 -5.61
N GLN A 212 -15.61 11.35 -5.65
CA GLN A 212 -16.71 12.27 -5.33
C GLN A 212 -17.31 12.09 -3.92
N SER A 213 -16.64 11.32 -3.03
CA SER A 213 -17.07 11.21 -1.64
C SER A 213 -16.82 12.52 -0.92
N VAL A 214 -17.75 12.93 -0.05
CA VAL A 214 -17.70 14.20 0.66
C VAL A 214 -17.94 13.96 2.15
N ALA A 215 -16.94 14.22 2.98
CA ALA A 215 -17.02 14.23 4.42
C ALA A 215 -16.82 15.67 4.92
N SER A 216 -17.92 16.40 5.12
CA SER A 216 -17.89 17.84 5.44
C SER A 216 -18.29 18.18 6.88
N GLY A 217 -18.86 17.23 7.63
CA GLY A 217 -19.08 17.40 9.07
C GLY A 217 -17.82 17.13 9.89
N ALA A 218 -17.71 17.70 11.08
CA ALA A 218 -16.64 17.35 12.02
C ALA A 218 -16.73 15.85 12.39
N ASN A 219 -15.60 15.15 12.52
CA ASN A 219 -15.51 13.72 12.82
C ASN A 219 -16.34 12.82 11.88
N SER A 220 -16.61 13.28 10.64
CA SER A 220 -17.43 12.54 9.69
C SER A 220 -16.64 11.51 8.88
N PHE A 221 -17.31 10.47 8.42
CA PHE A 221 -16.74 9.41 7.59
C PHE A 221 -17.59 9.17 6.34
N ALA A 222 -17.05 9.42 5.15
CA ALA A 222 -17.70 9.13 3.88
C ALA A 222 -16.86 8.13 3.08
N ALA A 223 -17.42 6.98 2.71
CA ALA A 223 -16.71 5.97 1.93
C ALA A 223 -17.58 5.38 0.81
N GLY A 224 -17.15 5.54 -0.44
CA GLY A 224 -17.86 5.08 -1.63
C GLY A 224 -18.12 6.19 -2.63
N ASN A 225 -18.38 5.81 -3.89
CA ASN A 225 -18.59 6.77 -4.96
C ASN A 225 -19.82 7.66 -4.67
N GLY A 226 -19.59 8.97 -4.51
CA GLY A 226 -20.62 9.95 -4.21
C GLY A 226 -21.22 9.85 -2.80
N ALA A 227 -20.59 9.12 -1.86
CA ALA A 227 -21.03 9.08 -0.46
C ALA A 227 -20.90 10.46 0.20
N LYS A 228 -21.88 10.89 0.99
CA LYS A 228 -21.92 12.23 1.60
C LYS A 228 -22.23 12.15 3.08
N ALA A 229 -21.24 12.43 3.92
CA ALA A 229 -21.39 12.62 5.36
C ALA A 229 -21.25 14.11 5.67
N THR A 230 -22.38 14.83 5.71
CA THR A 230 -22.36 16.31 5.68
C THR A 230 -22.57 16.98 7.04
N ALA A 231 -22.83 16.20 8.08
CA ALA A 231 -23.07 16.69 9.44
C ALA A 231 -22.09 16.04 10.44
N ASP A 232 -21.97 16.64 11.62
CA ASP A 232 -20.97 16.22 12.61
C ASP A 232 -21.22 14.78 13.10
N GLY A 233 -20.15 13.99 13.17
CA GLY A 233 -20.18 12.57 13.53
C GLY A 233 -20.96 11.68 12.56
N ALA A 234 -21.29 12.17 11.36
CA ALA A 234 -22.06 11.41 10.37
C ALA A 234 -21.19 10.35 9.68
N VAL A 235 -21.80 9.21 9.35
CA VAL A 235 -21.16 8.08 8.67
C VAL A 235 -21.97 7.73 7.43
N ALA A 236 -21.38 7.89 6.24
CA ALA A 236 -21.99 7.54 4.96
C ALA A 236 -21.13 6.50 4.23
N VAL A 237 -21.65 5.29 4.00
CA VAL A 237 -20.90 4.21 3.35
C VAL A 237 -21.72 3.58 2.23
N GLY A 238 -21.17 3.54 1.02
CA GLY A 238 -21.81 2.99 -0.18
C GLY A 238 -22.03 4.03 -1.29
N PHE A 239 -22.45 3.56 -2.47
CA PHE A 239 -22.69 4.44 -3.61
C PHE A 239 -23.85 5.42 -3.32
N GLY A 240 -23.56 6.72 -3.34
CA GLY A 240 -24.57 7.76 -3.11
C GLY A 240 -25.24 7.74 -1.72
N ALA A 241 -24.64 7.06 -0.73
CA ALA A 241 -25.14 7.09 0.65
C ALA A 241 -25.05 8.51 1.22
N GLN A 242 -26.07 8.95 1.97
CA GLN A 242 -26.21 10.33 2.44
C GLN A 242 -26.56 10.35 3.93
N ALA A 243 -25.60 10.72 4.76
CA ALA A 243 -25.80 10.98 6.19
C ALA A 243 -25.72 12.49 6.44
N THR A 244 -26.89 13.13 6.57
CA THR A 244 -27.03 14.60 6.52
C THR A 244 -27.45 15.24 7.84
N GLY A 245 -27.79 14.45 8.86
CA GLY A 245 -28.00 14.96 10.23
C GLY A 245 -26.87 14.56 11.17
N ALA A 246 -26.75 15.26 12.30
CA ALA A 246 -25.72 14.97 13.31
C ALA A 246 -25.81 13.52 13.79
N ASN A 247 -24.65 12.87 13.92
CA ASN A 247 -24.50 11.46 14.32
C ASN A 247 -25.30 10.46 13.47
N ALA A 248 -25.69 10.83 12.24
CA ALA A 248 -26.45 9.97 11.36
C ALA A 248 -25.58 8.86 10.76
N ILE A 249 -26.16 7.69 10.55
CA ILE A 249 -25.49 6.54 9.92
C ILE A 249 -26.30 6.14 8.68
N ALA A 250 -25.71 6.29 7.49
CA ALA A 250 -26.26 5.84 6.22
C ALA A 250 -25.33 4.81 5.59
N ILE A 251 -25.72 3.53 5.58
CA ILE A 251 -24.90 2.45 5.04
C ILE A 251 -25.71 1.69 3.98
N GLY A 252 -25.21 1.66 2.76
CA GLY A 252 -25.87 1.03 1.62
C GLY A 252 -26.06 2.01 0.45
N THR A 253 -26.21 1.45 -0.74
CA THR A 253 -26.44 2.21 -1.97
C THR A 253 -27.66 3.12 -1.83
N GLY A 254 -27.49 4.43 -1.92
CA GLY A 254 -28.58 5.41 -1.82
C GLY A 254 -29.27 5.49 -0.45
N ALA A 255 -28.68 4.92 0.61
CA ALA A 255 -29.21 5.06 1.96
C ALA A 255 -29.24 6.54 2.37
N LEU A 256 -30.30 6.98 3.07
CA LEU A 256 -30.48 8.37 3.49
C LEU A 256 -30.84 8.43 4.99
N ALA A 257 -29.99 9.10 5.77
CA ALA A 257 -30.16 9.29 7.20
C ALA A 257 -30.09 10.77 7.60
N THR A 258 -31.18 11.31 8.16
CA THR A 258 -31.28 12.69 8.69
C THR A 258 -31.39 12.67 10.23
N GLY A 259 -30.26 12.50 10.92
CA GLY A 259 -30.19 12.43 12.39
C GLY A 259 -30.77 11.11 12.92
N SER A 260 -30.36 10.00 12.30
CA SER A 260 -31.03 8.69 12.35
C SER A 260 -30.07 7.60 11.86
N GLN A 261 -30.56 6.37 11.77
CA GLN A 261 -29.79 5.23 11.23
C GLN A 261 -30.54 4.59 10.06
N ALA A 262 -29.93 4.54 8.88
CA ALA A 262 -30.44 3.89 7.68
C ALA A 262 -29.40 2.90 7.14
N ILE A 263 -29.69 1.60 7.21
CA ILE A 263 -28.79 0.52 6.83
C ILE A 263 -29.51 -0.40 5.84
N GLY A 264 -29.05 -0.44 4.60
CA GLY A 264 -29.66 -1.14 3.48
C GLY A 264 -29.71 -0.27 2.23
N ALA A 265 -29.81 -0.88 1.05
CA ALA A 265 -29.96 -0.13 -0.20
C ALA A 265 -31.26 0.66 -0.19
N ASN A 266 -31.18 1.97 -0.43
CA ASN A 266 -32.31 2.91 -0.40
C ASN A 266 -33.07 2.94 0.93
N ALA A 267 -32.46 2.50 2.04
CA ALA A 267 -33.04 2.65 3.37
C ALA A 267 -33.15 4.14 3.72
N ARG A 268 -34.24 4.54 4.39
CA ARG A 268 -34.55 5.92 4.73
C ARG A 268 -34.95 6.03 6.18
N ALA A 269 -34.29 6.91 6.92
CA ALA A 269 -34.68 7.21 8.30
C ALA A 269 -34.40 8.67 8.62
N GLY A 270 -35.25 9.29 9.43
CA GLY A 270 -35.06 10.64 9.92
C GLY A 270 -35.60 10.84 11.34
N GLY A 271 -35.26 11.97 11.94
CA GLY A 271 -35.83 12.38 13.24
C GLY A 271 -35.64 11.36 14.35
N GLY A 272 -34.45 10.74 14.45
CA GLY A 272 -34.13 9.70 15.43
C GLY A 272 -34.63 8.30 15.10
N GLY A 273 -35.11 8.06 13.87
CA GLY A 273 -35.58 6.75 13.44
C GLY A 273 -34.47 5.74 13.10
N VAL A 274 -34.86 4.49 12.89
CA VAL A 274 -34.00 3.38 12.48
C VAL A 274 -34.65 2.63 11.31
N ALA A 275 -33.98 2.57 10.17
CA ALA A 275 -34.36 1.74 9.03
C ALA A 275 -33.28 0.68 8.77
N LEU A 276 -33.62 -0.59 8.88
CA LEU A 276 -32.73 -1.72 8.67
C LEU A 276 -33.32 -2.69 7.65
N GLY A 277 -32.70 -2.77 6.47
CA GLY A 277 -33.14 -3.56 5.33
C GLY A 277 -33.29 -2.71 4.07
N ASP A 278 -33.13 -3.32 2.90
CA ASP A 278 -33.27 -2.58 1.64
C ASP A 278 -34.70 -2.04 1.51
N ASN A 279 -34.82 -0.80 1.03
CA ASN A 279 -36.07 -0.07 0.90
C ASN A 279 -36.86 0.10 2.22
N ALA A 280 -36.27 -0.19 3.38
CA ALA A 280 -36.90 0.11 4.66
C ALA A 280 -37.05 1.64 4.83
N ASP A 281 -38.22 2.10 5.25
CA ASP A 281 -38.56 3.51 5.40
C ASP A 281 -39.12 3.77 6.80
N ALA A 282 -38.26 4.26 7.68
CA ALA A 282 -38.65 4.67 9.03
C ALA A 282 -39.27 6.08 9.06
N GLY A 283 -39.45 6.73 7.91
CA GLY A 283 -40.00 8.06 7.78
C GLY A 283 -39.00 9.18 8.12
N GLY A 284 -39.47 10.43 8.11
CA GLY A 284 -38.71 11.58 8.60
C GLY A 284 -37.65 12.15 7.64
N THR A 285 -37.60 11.67 6.40
CA THR A 285 -36.71 12.20 5.35
C THR A 285 -37.51 12.84 4.21
N PRO A 286 -36.93 13.75 3.40
CA PRO A 286 -37.61 14.32 2.23
C PRO A 286 -38.03 13.27 1.18
N LEU A 287 -37.37 12.11 1.15
CA LEU A 287 -37.68 11.04 0.21
C LEU A 287 -38.61 9.97 0.83
N SER A 288 -38.88 10.02 2.13
CA SER A 288 -39.74 9.03 2.79
C SER A 288 -41.19 9.16 2.34
N GLN A 289 -41.92 8.04 2.32
CA GLN A 289 -43.37 8.03 2.09
C GLN A 289 -44.11 8.82 3.17
N ALA A 290 -43.60 8.78 4.40
CA ALA A 290 -44.11 9.55 5.54
C ALA A 290 -43.05 10.54 6.02
N GLN A 291 -43.10 11.76 5.50
CA GLN A 291 -42.07 12.79 5.75
C GLN A 291 -42.10 13.36 7.17
N ASN A 292 -43.25 13.33 7.85
CA ASN A 292 -43.45 13.90 9.19
C ASN A 292 -43.48 12.82 10.29
N VAL A 293 -42.60 11.83 10.19
CA VAL A 293 -42.45 10.75 11.17
C VAL A 293 -41.13 10.94 11.90
N SER A 294 -41.17 10.86 13.23
CA SER A 294 -39.99 10.85 14.10
C SER A 294 -39.96 9.57 14.92
N LYS A 295 -38.76 9.08 15.25
CA LYS A 295 -38.55 7.88 16.07
C LYS A 295 -39.22 6.60 15.51
N GLY A 296 -39.39 6.51 14.19
CA GLY A 296 -39.88 5.30 13.55
C GLY A 296 -38.82 4.19 13.56
N THR A 297 -39.23 2.93 13.70
CA THR A 297 -38.34 1.77 13.58
C THR A 297 -38.85 0.83 12.49
N ALA A 298 -38.18 0.78 11.35
CA ALA A 298 -38.47 -0.12 10.25
C ALA A 298 -37.38 -1.20 10.15
N ILE A 299 -37.75 -2.47 10.35
CA ILE A 299 -36.81 -3.60 10.28
C ILE A 299 -37.36 -4.63 9.29
N GLY A 300 -36.70 -4.78 8.14
CA GLY A 300 -37.05 -5.71 7.07
C GLY A 300 -37.13 -5.02 5.71
N PHE A 301 -36.96 -5.82 4.64
CA PHE A 301 -37.06 -5.33 3.27
C PHE A 301 -38.41 -4.64 3.02
N GLY A 302 -38.40 -3.37 2.64
CA GLY A 302 -39.60 -2.59 2.37
C GLY A 302 -40.53 -2.38 3.58
N ALA A 303 -40.04 -2.54 4.81
CA ALA A 303 -40.82 -2.20 6.00
C ALA A 303 -41.03 -0.68 6.08
N ILE A 304 -42.23 -0.21 6.40
CA ILE A 304 -42.60 1.21 6.35
C ILE A 304 -43.25 1.64 7.66
N VAL A 305 -42.79 2.76 8.23
CA VAL A 305 -43.43 3.42 9.37
C VAL A 305 -44.11 4.70 8.90
N GLN A 306 -45.41 4.82 9.17
CA GLN A 306 -46.22 5.99 8.77
C GLN A 306 -46.63 6.86 9.96
N GLN A 307 -46.37 6.42 11.19
CA GLN A 307 -46.73 7.11 12.42
C GLN A 307 -45.51 7.29 13.31
N SER A 308 -45.36 8.47 13.92
CA SER A 308 -44.24 8.75 14.83
C SER A 308 -44.21 7.76 16.01
N GLY A 309 -43.03 7.20 16.29
CA GLY A 309 -42.84 6.16 17.30
C GLY A 309 -43.29 4.75 16.90
N GLY A 310 -43.78 4.55 15.68
CA GLY A 310 -44.25 3.23 15.21
C GLY A 310 -43.11 2.27 14.90
N VAL A 311 -43.39 0.97 14.97
CA VAL A 311 -42.42 -0.10 14.68
C VAL A 311 -42.98 -1.01 13.59
N ALA A 312 -42.33 -1.10 12.44
CA ALA A 312 -42.65 -2.06 11.40
C ALA A 312 -41.62 -3.19 11.41
N LEU A 313 -42.04 -4.41 11.73
CA LEU A 313 -41.16 -5.56 11.95
C LEU A 313 -41.45 -6.70 10.97
N GLY A 314 -40.51 -6.93 10.06
CA GLY A 314 -40.57 -7.93 9.00
C GLY A 314 -40.80 -7.29 7.63
N SER A 315 -40.41 -8.00 6.57
CA SER A 315 -40.51 -7.51 5.19
C SER A 315 -41.94 -7.07 4.84
N GLY A 316 -42.09 -5.90 4.21
CA GLY A 316 -43.38 -5.37 3.79
C GLY A 316 -44.34 -5.00 4.92
N SER A 317 -43.91 -5.03 6.18
CA SER A 317 -44.76 -4.61 7.30
C SER A 317 -44.98 -3.10 7.28
N VAL A 318 -46.17 -2.67 7.65
CA VAL A 318 -46.57 -1.27 7.65
C VAL A 318 -47.11 -0.88 9.02
N ALA A 319 -46.44 0.04 9.70
CA ALA A 319 -46.90 0.61 10.96
C ALA A 319 -47.66 1.92 10.71
N SER A 320 -48.97 1.82 10.50
CA SER A 320 -49.86 2.93 10.15
C SER A 320 -50.84 3.36 11.25
N THR A 321 -50.89 2.62 12.36
CA THR A 321 -51.79 2.87 13.49
C THR A 321 -51.15 3.81 14.51
N ALA A 322 -51.79 4.94 14.79
CA ALA A 322 -51.29 5.97 15.71
C ALA A 322 -51.50 5.60 17.21
N ALA A 323 -50.98 6.44 18.10
CA ALA A 323 -51.33 6.40 19.52
C ALA A 323 -52.82 6.78 19.75
N GLY A 324 -53.36 6.44 20.91
CA GLY A 324 -54.72 6.77 21.33
C GLY A 324 -55.79 5.84 20.79
N MET A 325 -55.41 4.68 20.24
CA MET A 325 -56.36 3.72 19.69
C MET A 325 -56.99 2.90 20.81
N ALA A 326 -58.30 3.07 20.98
CA ALA A 326 -59.07 2.33 21.98
C ALA A 326 -59.16 0.85 21.63
N GLY A 327 -59.00 0.00 22.65
CA GLY A 327 -59.25 -1.43 22.53
C GLY A 327 -60.72 -1.76 22.29
N TYR A 328 -61.00 -2.94 21.76
CA TYR A 328 -62.37 -3.43 21.58
C TYR A 328 -63.02 -3.71 22.95
N VAL A 329 -64.16 -3.06 23.21
CA VAL A 329 -64.98 -3.31 24.41
C VAL A 329 -66.23 -4.09 23.99
N PRO A 330 -66.43 -5.33 24.47
CA PRO A 330 -67.63 -6.10 24.15
C PRO A 330 -68.89 -5.47 24.77
N GLY A 331 -70.03 -5.55 24.09
CA GLY A 331 -71.29 -4.88 24.50
C GLY A 331 -71.91 -5.35 25.84
N GLY A 332 -71.33 -6.36 26.50
CA GLY A 332 -71.73 -6.83 27.83
C GLY A 332 -70.66 -6.63 28.91
N ALA A 333 -69.61 -5.85 28.63
CA ALA A 333 -68.57 -5.55 29.61
C ALA A 333 -69.14 -4.78 30.81
N THR A 334 -68.72 -5.17 32.01
CA THR A 334 -68.96 -4.38 33.23
C THR A 334 -68.15 -3.08 33.20
N ALA A 335 -68.55 -2.08 33.99
CA ALA A 335 -67.83 -0.81 34.10
C ALA A 335 -66.35 -1.00 34.51
N GLN A 336 -66.08 -2.00 35.36
CA GLN A 336 -64.73 -2.37 35.79
C GLN A 336 -63.90 -2.94 34.64
N GLN A 337 -64.48 -3.81 33.80
CA GLN A 337 -63.82 -4.38 32.63
C GLN A 337 -63.56 -3.31 31.55
N GLU A 338 -64.54 -2.45 31.31
CA GLU A 338 -64.38 -1.32 30.39
C GLU A 338 -63.25 -0.38 30.86
N ALA A 339 -63.17 -0.09 32.17
CA ALA A 339 -62.09 0.70 32.74
C ALA A 339 -60.72 0.03 32.57
N ALA A 340 -60.62 -1.28 32.79
CA ALA A 340 -59.38 -2.03 32.58
C ALA A 340 -58.91 -2.01 31.12
N ILE A 341 -59.84 -2.18 30.16
CA ILE A 341 -59.52 -2.09 28.72
C ILE A 341 -59.10 -0.67 28.35
N LYS A 342 -59.78 0.35 28.86
CA LYS A 342 -59.42 1.75 28.57
C LYS A 342 -58.06 2.13 29.18
N ALA A 343 -57.69 1.54 30.32
CA ALA A 343 -56.40 1.77 30.97
C ALA A 343 -55.20 1.31 30.10
N THR A 344 -55.42 0.43 29.13
CA THR A 344 -54.38 -0.07 28.20
C THR A 344 -54.47 0.53 26.79
N THR A 345 -55.23 1.62 26.61
CA THR A 345 -55.27 2.39 25.35
C THR A 345 -53.85 2.75 24.91
N SER A 346 -53.55 2.60 23.62
CA SER A 346 -52.18 2.78 23.13
C SER A 346 -51.67 4.20 23.42
N THR A 347 -50.47 4.30 24.00
CA THR A 347 -49.82 5.60 24.26
C THR A 347 -48.85 5.99 23.15
N GLN A 348 -48.43 5.01 22.34
CA GLN A 348 -47.50 5.15 21.22
C GLN A 348 -48.12 4.50 19.97
N ALA A 349 -47.56 4.81 18.80
CA ALA A 349 -47.94 4.14 17.56
C ALA A 349 -47.62 2.63 17.60
N ALA A 350 -48.34 1.86 16.79
CA ALA A 350 -48.32 0.40 16.88
C ALA A 350 -46.99 -0.23 16.48
N VAL A 351 -46.74 -1.41 17.06
CA VAL A 351 -45.82 -2.40 16.50
C VAL A 351 -46.60 -3.25 15.49
N SER A 352 -46.29 -3.11 14.22
CA SER A 352 -46.87 -3.88 13.12
C SER A 352 -45.94 -4.99 12.68
N VAL A 353 -46.48 -6.20 12.57
CA VAL A 353 -45.78 -7.39 12.05
C VAL A 353 -46.27 -7.80 10.65
N GLY A 354 -47.02 -6.93 9.97
CA GLY A 354 -47.60 -7.22 8.66
C GLY A 354 -48.23 -5.98 8.03
N ASP A 355 -49.11 -6.20 7.07
CA ASP A 355 -49.86 -5.14 6.40
C ASP A 355 -51.24 -5.66 6.00
N ALA A 356 -52.23 -5.40 6.86
CA ALA A 356 -53.60 -5.83 6.64
C ALA A 356 -54.23 -5.20 5.39
N ALA A 357 -53.81 -3.99 5.01
CA ALA A 357 -54.33 -3.33 3.81
C ALA A 357 -53.94 -4.08 2.53
N ASN A 358 -52.84 -4.82 2.57
CA ASN A 358 -52.34 -5.67 1.48
C ASN A 358 -52.43 -7.17 1.78
N GLY A 359 -53.22 -7.57 2.78
CA GLY A 359 -53.45 -8.98 3.10
C GLY A 359 -52.22 -9.74 3.64
N GLN A 360 -51.21 -9.03 4.15
CA GLN A 360 -50.02 -9.63 4.74
C GLN A 360 -50.16 -9.77 6.25
N TYR A 361 -50.10 -11.01 6.74
CA TYR A 361 -50.22 -11.33 8.16
C TYR A 361 -49.09 -12.24 8.60
N ARG A 362 -48.68 -12.10 9.87
CA ARG A 362 -47.71 -13.00 10.51
C ARG A 362 -48.28 -13.55 11.79
N GLN A 363 -48.04 -14.84 12.03
CA GLN A 363 -48.21 -15.39 13.37
C GLN A 363 -47.07 -14.90 14.26
N ILE A 364 -47.40 -14.58 15.52
CA ILE A 364 -46.41 -14.36 16.57
C ILE A 364 -46.31 -15.66 17.37
N THR A 365 -45.18 -16.35 17.28
CA THR A 365 -44.96 -17.67 17.90
C THR A 365 -44.06 -17.55 19.12
N GLY A 366 -44.06 -18.57 19.99
CA GLY A 366 -43.26 -18.55 21.22
C GLY A 366 -43.77 -17.60 22.31
N VAL A 367 -45.05 -17.21 22.26
CA VAL A 367 -45.67 -16.30 23.23
C VAL A 367 -46.05 -17.05 24.51
N ALA A 368 -45.40 -16.72 25.63
CA ALA A 368 -45.74 -17.23 26.96
C ALA A 368 -47.15 -16.77 27.38
N ALA A 369 -47.73 -17.41 28.39
CA ALA A 369 -49.04 -17.02 28.88
C ALA A 369 -48.97 -15.63 29.55
N GLY A 370 -49.85 -14.72 29.15
CA GLY A 370 -49.95 -13.38 29.74
C GLY A 370 -50.46 -13.42 31.18
N THR A 371 -50.02 -12.45 31.98
CA THR A 371 -50.30 -12.36 33.42
C THR A 371 -50.94 -11.03 33.82
N ALA A 372 -50.50 -9.93 33.22
CA ALA A 372 -51.08 -8.59 33.41
C ALA A 372 -52.10 -8.27 32.31
N ASP A 373 -52.95 -7.25 32.54
CA ASP A 373 -53.99 -6.82 31.59
C ASP A 373 -53.43 -6.33 30.25
N SER A 374 -52.15 -5.94 30.19
CA SER A 374 -51.46 -5.49 28.98
C SER A 374 -50.64 -6.59 28.28
N ASP A 375 -50.61 -7.80 28.82
CA ASP A 375 -49.86 -8.90 28.21
C ASP A 375 -50.61 -9.51 27.03
N ALA A 376 -49.88 -9.93 26.00
CA ALA A 376 -50.48 -10.69 24.90
C ALA A 376 -51.03 -12.03 25.40
N THR A 377 -52.29 -12.32 25.06
CA THR A 377 -52.91 -13.62 25.35
C THR A 377 -52.49 -14.65 24.30
N ASN A 378 -51.99 -15.80 24.72
CA ASN A 378 -51.66 -16.89 23.79
C ASN A 378 -52.86 -17.81 23.50
N VAL A 379 -52.73 -18.68 22.50
CA VAL A 379 -53.80 -19.60 22.09
C VAL A 379 -54.19 -20.60 23.19
N ALA A 380 -53.25 -20.97 24.08
CA ALA A 380 -53.54 -21.88 25.18
C ALA A 380 -54.47 -21.24 26.23
N GLN A 381 -54.23 -19.98 26.59
CA GLN A 381 -55.11 -19.21 27.49
C GLN A 381 -56.51 -19.03 26.89
N LEU A 382 -56.60 -18.70 25.60
CA LEU A 382 -57.89 -18.57 24.93
C LEU A 382 -58.67 -19.89 24.91
N LYS A 383 -57.99 -21.01 24.62
CA LYS A 383 -58.59 -22.35 24.69
C LYS A 383 -59.06 -22.68 26.10
N ALA A 384 -58.24 -22.43 27.12
CA ALA A 384 -58.59 -22.65 28.52
C ALA A 384 -59.80 -21.81 28.95
N ALA A 385 -59.83 -20.52 28.61
CA ALA A 385 -60.97 -19.64 28.86
C ALA A 385 -62.24 -20.12 28.14
N SER A 386 -62.12 -20.57 26.89
CA SER A 386 -63.24 -21.13 26.13
C SER A 386 -63.75 -22.45 26.72
N ALA A 387 -62.86 -23.29 27.26
CA ALA A 387 -63.25 -24.53 27.91
C ALA A 387 -63.95 -24.24 29.25
N ALA A 388 -63.44 -23.28 30.02
CA ALA A 388 -64.04 -22.86 31.28
C ALA A 388 -65.44 -22.24 31.09
N SER A 389 -65.63 -21.42 30.04
CA SER A 389 -66.95 -20.88 29.70
C SER A 389 -67.90 -21.98 29.27
N LYS A 390 -67.43 -22.95 28.48
CA LYS A 390 -68.22 -24.12 28.08
C LYS A 390 -68.63 -25.01 29.26
N ALA A 391 -67.76 -25.16 30.25
CA ALA A 391 -68.03 -25.97 31.45
C ALA A 391 -69.02 -25.30 32.41
N SER A 392 -69.04 -23.96 32.46
CA SER A 392 -69.85 -23.20 33.42
C SER A 392 -71.19 -22.72 32.85
N SER A 393 -71.45 -22.94 31.56
CA SER A 393 -72.68 -22.50 30.88
C SER A 393 -73.53 -23.68 30.43
N VAL A 394 -74.86 -23.50 30.47
CA VAL A 394 -75.80 -24.41 29.79
C VAL A 394 -75.72 -24.10 28.30
N GLN A 395 -75.32 -25.09 27.51
CA GLN A 395 -75.16 -24.93 26.07
C GLN A 395 -76.14 -25.82 25.30
N TYR A 396 -76.56 -25.32 24.15
CA TYR A 396 -77.20 -26.13 23.12
C TYR A 396 -76.23 -27.20 22.61
N ALA A 397 -76.77 -28.31 22.11
CA ALA A 397 -75.97 -29.34 21.46
C ALA A 397 -75.31 -28.78 20.19
N THR A 398 -74.18 -29.36 19.80
CA THR A 398 -73.47 -29.01 18.56
C THR A 398 -73.71 -30.10 17.52
N ASN A 399 -74.09 -29.72 16.31
CA ASN A 399 -74.21 -30.63 15.18
C ASN A 399 -72.82 -31.12 14.71
N PRO A 400 -72.74 -32.22 13.94
CA PRO A 400 -71.46 -32.72 13.41
C PRO A 400 -70.70 -31.72 12.54
N ASP A 401 -71.40 -30.78 11.91
CA ASP A 401 -70.84 -29.70 11.09
C ASP A 401 -70.34 -28.50 11.91
N GLY A 402 -70.46 -28.54 13.24
CA GLY A 402 -70.08 -27.46 14.15
C GLY A 402 -71.16 -26.39 14.36
N SER A 403 -72.32 -26.48 13.70
CA SER A 403 -73.44 -25.56 13.93
C SER A 403 -74.16 -25.83 15.25
N VAL A 404 -74.86 -24.82 15.77
CA VAL A 404 -75.62 -24.91 17.03
C VAL A 404 -76.97 -25.58 16.78
N ASN A 405 -77.31 -26.60 17.58
CA ASN A 405 -78.60 -27.28 17.55
C ASN A 405 -79.53 -26.73 18.64
N TYR A 406 -80.37 -25.76 18.27
CA TYR A 406 -81.34 -25.16 19.18
C TYR A 406 -82.46 -26.11 19.65
N ASN A 407 -82.61 -27.28 19.03
CA ASN A 407 -83.63 -28.27 19.41
C ASN A 407 -83.18 -29.14 20.58
N GLN A 408 -81.93 -29.07 21.03
CA GLN A 408 -81.41 -29.91 22.09
C GLN A 408 -80.51 -29.14 23.05
N ILE A 409 -80.77 -29.31 24.34
CA ILE A 409 -79.88 -28.90 25.43
C ILE A 409 -79.45 -30.17 26.16
N THR A 410 -78.15 -30.40 26.27
CA THR A 410 -77.60 -31.53 27.01
C THR A 410 -77.02 -31.04 28.33
N LEU A 411 -77.64 -31.41 29.45
CA LEU A 411 -77.21 -31.01 30.78
C LEU A 411 -76.25 -32.03 31.39
N GLY A 412 -75.32 -31.56 32.22
CA GLY A 412 -74.37 -32.42 32.93
C GLY A 412 -73.25 -33.02 32.08
N ASN A 413 -73.32 -32.91 30.75
CA ASN A 413 -72.26 -33.23 29.79
C ASN A 413 -71.51 -34.56 30.07
N GLY A 414 -72.24 -35.62 30.45
CA GLY A 414 -71.67 -36.92 30.80
C GLY A 414 -70.97 -37.01 32.18
N GLN A 415 -70.83 -35.89 32.90
CA GLN A 415 -70.27 -35.81 34.25
C GLN A 415 -71.34 -35.98 35.35
N ALA A 416 -72.62 -35.98 34.99
CA ALA A 416 -73.74 -36.20 35.92
C ALA A 416 -74.55 -37.44 35.49
N PRO A 417 -74.16 -38.66 35.90
CA PRO A 417 -74.81 -39.90 35.50
C PRO A 417 -76.30 -39.98 35.88
N GLY A 418 -76.69 -39.30 36.96
CA GLY A 418 -78.10 -39.18 37.41
C GLY A 418 -78.88 -38.04 36.75
N GLY A 419 -78.33 -37.37 35.74
CA GLY A 419 -78.89 -36.14 35.17
C GLY A 419 -78.60 -34.90 36.02
N THR A 420 -79.02 -33.74 35.52
CA THR A 420 -78.84 -32.44 36.21
C THR A 420 -80.18 -31.97 36.77
N ARG A 421 -80.22 -31.65 38.08
CA ARG A 421 -81.44 -31.08 38.68
C ARG A 421 -81.62 -29.64 38.23
N ILE A 422 -82.74 -29.34 37.58
CA ILE A 422 -83.17 -27.98 37.28
C ILE A 422 -84.07 -27.51 38.43
N SER A 423 -83.55 -26.63 39.29
CA SER A 423 -84.31 -26.02 40.38
C SER A 423 -84.82 -24.63 40.01
N ASN A 424 -85.76 -24.09 40.80
CA ASN A 424 -86.38 -22.79 40.56
C ASN A 424 -87.15 -22.72 39.23
N VAL A 425 -87.78 -23.83 38.84
CA VAL A 425 -88.69 -23.90 37.68
C VAL A 425 -90.08 -23.47 38.14
N ALA A 426 -90.55 -22.32 37.64
CA ALA A 426 -91.92 -21.86 37.87
C ALA A 426 -92.94 -22.86 37.31
N ALA A 427 -94.19 -22.78 37.76
CA ALA A 427 -95.25 -23.62 37.20
C ALA A 427 -95.46 -23.26 35.72
N GLY A 428 -95.43 -24.25 34.83
CA GLY A 428 -95.66 -24.04 33.40
C GLY A 428 -97.07 -23.53 33.12
N ILE A 429 -97.19 -22.54 32.23
CA ILE A 429 -98.46 -21.89 31.86
C ILE A 429 -98.78 -22.16 30.38
N LEU A 430 -97.78 -22.06 29.51
CA LEU A 430 -97.91 -22.29 28.07
C LEU A 430 -97.64 -23.77 27.71
N PRO A 431 -98.14 -24.26 26.56
CA PRO A 431 -97.93 -25.64 26.13
C PRO A 431 -96.46 -26.07 25.95
N GLY A 432 -95.54 -25.12 25.76
CA GLY A 432 -94.10 -25.38 25.61
C GLY A 432 -93.30 -25.26 26.91
N ASP A 433 -93.93 -24.91 28.03
CA ASP A 433 -93.24 -24.71 29.29
C ASP A 433 -92.91 -26.06 29.98
N ALA A 434 -91.82 -26.07 30.74
CA ALA A 434 -91.48 -27.21 31.58
C ALA A 434 -92.46 -27.32 32.77
N VAL A 435 -92.86 -28.55 33.10
CA VAL A 435 -93.71 -28.85 34.26
C VAL A 435 -92.83 -29.00 35.50
N ASN A 436 -93.19 -28.33 36.59
CA ASN A 436 -92.48 -28.50 37.86
C ASN A 436 -93.08 -29.61 38.74
N VAL A 437 -92.37 -30.02 39.79
CA VAL A 437 -92.78 -31.13 40.66
C VAL A 437 -94.09 -30.82 41.41
N GLN A 438 -94.38 -29.55 41.70
CA GLN A 438 -95.64 -29.17 42.34
C GLN A 438 -96.84 -29.47 41.43
N GLN A 439 -96.76 -29.12 40.14
CA GLN A 439 -97.79 -29.45 39.15
C GLN A 439 -97.94 -30.97 38.99
N LEU A 440 -96.84 -31.73 38.94
CA LEU A 440 -96.89 -33.19 38.86
C LEU A 440 -97.55 -33.82 40.10
N ASN A 441 -97.23 -33.32 41.29
CA ASN A 441 -97.84 -33.79 42.54
C ASN A 441 -99.34 -33.49 42.60
N GLN A 442 -99.78 -32.35 42.04
CA GLN A 442 -101.20 -32.02 41.92
C GLN A 442 -101.92 -33.04 41.01
N VAL A 443 -101.34 -33.36 39.85
CA VAL A 443 -101.88 -34.40 38.96
C VAL A 443 -101.86 -35.77 39.63
N GLN A 444 -100.79 -36.14 40.33
CA GLN A 444 -100.70 -37.41 41.06
C GLN A 444 -101.78 -37.51 42.15
N GLY A 445 -102.07 -36.40 42.85
CA GLY A 445 -103.18 -36.31 43.80
C GLY A 445 -104.53 -36.54 43.12
N GLN A 446 -104.79 -35.86 42.00
CA GLN A 446 -106.02 -36.04 41.21
C GLN A 446 -106.18 -37.49 40.72
N VAL A 447 -105.12 -38.12 40.23
CA VAL A 447 -105.14 -39.53 39.80
C VAL A 447 -105.37 -40.47 40.99
N GLY A 448 -104.76 -40.18 42.13
CA GLY A 448 -105.01 -40.92 43.38
C GLY A 448 -106.47 -40.83 43.82
N ASP A 449 -107.08 -39.67 43.68
CA ASP A 449 -108.50 -39.45 43.96
C ASP A 449 -109.39 -40.22 42.96
N VAL A 450 -109.08 -40.19 41.67
CA VAL A 450 -109.79 -40.99 40.65
C VAL A 450 -109.66 -42.48 40.93
N ALA A 451 -108.46 -42.97 41.26
CA ALA A 451 -108.24 -44.37 41.62
C ALA A 451 -109.02 -44.76 42.88
N ARG A 452 -109.03 -43.89 43.90
CA ARG A 452 -109.84 -44.07 45.10
C ARG A 452 -111.33 -44.19 44.74
N ILE A 453 -111.87 -43.28 43.94
CA ILE A 453 -113.28 -43.29 43.54
C ILE A 453 -113.60 -44.55 42.74
N ALA A 454 -112.77 -44.93 41.77
CA ALA A 454 -112.99 -46.11 40.94
C ALA A 454 -112.92 -47.43 41.74
N TYR A 455 -111.92 -47.59 42.62
CA TYR A 455 -111.80 -48.77 43.47
C TYR A 455 -112.91 -48.83 44.52
N SER A 456 -113.30 -47.69 45.06
CA SER A 456 -114.49 -47.56 45.92
C SER A 456 -115.76 -47.97 45.17
N GLY A 457 -115.95 -47.53 43.93
CA GLY A 457 -117.05 -47.92 43.05
C GLY A 457 -117.09 -49.43 42.79
N THR A 458 -115.93 -50.05 42.56
CA THR A 458 -115.82 -51.50 42.34
C THR A 458 -116.12 -52.29 43.62
N ALA A 459 -115.58 -51.87 44.77
CA ALA A 459 -115.90 -52.47 46.07
C ALA A 459 -117.40 -52.35 46.38
N MET A 460 -118.00 -51.19 46.06
CA MET A 460 -119.43 -50.94 46.19
C MET A 460 -120.28 -51.85 45.30
N ALA A 461 -119.84 -52.09 44.05
CA ALA A 461 -120.49 -53.03 43.14
C ALA A 461 -120.38 -54.49 43.64
N PHE A 462 -119.21 -54.91 44.16
CA PHE A 462 -119.08 -56.23 44.79
C PHE A 462 -119.97 -56.36 46.03
N ALA A 463 -120.07 -55.31 46.85
CA ALA A 463 -120.96 -55.32 48.01
C ALA A 463 -122.42 -55.49 47.58
N MET A 464 -122.85 -54.78 46.53
CA MET A 464 -124.21 -54.90 45.98
C MET A 464 -124.49 -56.28 45.36
N SER A 465 -123.54 -56.85 44.62
CA SER A 465 -123.67 -58.20 44.06
C SER A 465 -123.63 -59.28 45.14
N GLY A 466 -122.89 -59.04 46.23
CA GLY A 466 -122.73 -59.97 47.35
C GLY A 466 -123.87 -59.94 48.36
N THR A 467 -124.92 -59.12 48.17
CA THR A 467 -126.08 -59.12 49.08
C THR A 467 -126.84 -60.44 48.96
N TYR A 468 -126.86 -61.23 50.02
CA TYR A 468 -127.57 -62.50 50.04
C TYR A 468 -129.08 -62.28 50.25
N LEU A 469 -129.81 -62.37 49.15
CA LEU A 469 -131.27 -62.38 49.00
C LEU A 469 -131.95 -63.70 49.40
N PRO A 470 -132.67 -63.91 50.53
CA PRO A 470 -133.49 -65.10 50.66
C PRO A 470 -134.61 -65.10 49.59
N THR A 471 -135.04 -66.29 49.18
CA THR A 471 -136.12 -66.46 48.20
C THR A 471 -137.43 -65.89 48.72
N LEU A 472 -138.06 -65.00 47.95
CA LEU A 472 -139.31 -64.30 48.30
C LEU A 472 -140.55 -65.04 47.79
N TYR A 473 -141.58 -65.10 48.62
CA TYR A 473 -142.94 -65.50 48.25
C TYR A 473 -143.82 -64.28 47.91
N PRO A 474 -144.98 -64.46 47.25
CA PRO A 474 -145.83 -63.35 46.82
C PRO A 474 -146.25 -62.44 48.00
N GLY A 475 -146.07 -61.13 47.83
CA GLY A 475 -146.32 -60.10 48.85
C GLY A 475 -145.17 -59.85 49.83
N GLU A 476 -144.10 -60.66 49.80
CA GLU A 476 -142.98 -60.52 50.72
C GLU A 476 -141.96 -59.44 50.30
N LYS A 477 -141.28 -58.90 51.32
CA LYS A 477 -140.19 -57.94 51.19
C LYS A 477 -138.98 -58.45 51.96
N THR A 478 -137.79 -58.24 51.41
CA THR A 478 -136.54 -58.63 52.05
C THR A 478 -135.51 -57.52 51.93
N VAL A 479 -134.56 -57.56 52.87
CA VAL A 479 -133.36 -56.73 52.87
C VAL A 479 -132.15 -57.63 52.98
N GLY A 480 -131.15 -57.38 52.14
CA GLY A 480 -129.88 -58.08 52.10
C GLY A 480 -128.76 -57.12 52.42
N VAL A 481 -127.83 -57.55 53.26
CA VAL A 481 -126.59 -56.83 53.52
C VAL A 481 -125.47 -57.53 52.78
N GLY A 482 -124.60 -56.76 52.13
CA GLY A 482 -123.47 -57.28 51.38
C GLY A 482 -122.22 -56.48 51.71
N LEU A 483 -121.10 -57.18 51.76
CA LEU A 483 -119.79 -56.60 52.00
C LEU A 483 -118.94 -56.83 50.76
N GLY A 484 -118.30 -55.78 50.27
CA GLY A 484 -117.43 -55.83 49.12
C GLY A 484 -116.07 -55.25 49.46
N SER A 485 -115.01 -55.88 48.99
CA SER A 485 -113.65 -55.37 49.17
C SER A 485 -112.88 -55.49 47.86
N TYR A 486 -112.16 -54.43 47.50
CA TYR A 486 -111.32 -54.39 46.31
C TYR A 486 -110.10 -53.50 46.54
N LYS A 487 -108.90 -54.05 46.34
CA LYS A 487 -107.61 -53.33 46.41
C LYS A 487 -107.46 -52.45 47.69
N GLY A 488 -107.93 -52.95 48.83
CA GLY A 488 -107.84 -52.24 50.13
C GLY A 488 -109.00 -51.30 50.44
N TYR A 489 -109.94 -51.10 49.52
CA TYR A 489 -111.18 -50.36 49.76
C TYR A 489 -112.29 -51.34 50.11
N SER A 490 -113.10 -51.01 51.11
CA SER A 490 -114.24 -51.84 51.54
C SER A 490 -115.53 -51.03 51.48
N ALA A 491 -116.61 -51.69 51.11
CA ALA A 491 -117.93 -51.12 50.96
C ALA A 491 -118.98 -52.02 51.62
N VAL A 492 -120.06 -51.38 52.06
CA VAL A 492 -121.25 -52.06 52.59
C VAL A 492 -122.43 -51.68 51.70
N ALA A 493 -123.21 -52.67 51.31
CA ALA A 493 -124.45 -52.50 50.57
C ALA A 493 -125.65 -53.01 51.35
N LEU A 494 -126.76 -52.30 51.20
CA LEU A 494 -128.09 -52.67 51.66
C LEU A 494 -129.00 -52.74 50.43
N THR A 495 -129.50 -53.92 50.11
CA THR A 495 -130.40 -54.14 48.98
C THR A 495 -131.77 -54.52 49.49
N PHE A 496 -132.79 -53.78 49.09
CA PHE A 496 -134.18 -54.11 49.34
C PHE A 496 -134.77 -54.74 48.09
N LYS A 497 -135.57 -55.79 48.27
CA LYS A 497 -136.31 -56.42 47.18
C LYS A 497 -137.71 -56.76 47.66
N ALA A 498 -138.71 -56.50 46.83
CA ALA A 498 -140.09 -56.83 47.09
C ALA A 498 -140.68 -57.58 45.89
N LEU A 499 -141.56 -58.53 46.18
CA LEU A 499 -142.31 -59.29 45.17
C LEU A 499 -143.80 -58.93 45.30
N SER A 500 -144.43 -58.62 44.17
CA SER A 500 -145.86 -58.33 44.03
C SER A 500 -146.70 -59.50 44.55
N ASP A 501 -147.92 -59.20 45.01
CA ASP A 501 -148.84 -60.17 45.62
C ASP A 501 -149.23 -61.32 44.68
N ASP A 502 -149.11 -61.12 43.37
CA ASP A 502 -149.33 -62.14 42.34
C ASP A 502 -148.07 -62.98 42.01
N GLY A 503 -146.94 -62.66 42.63
CA GLY A 503 -145.65 -63.31 42.43
C GLY A 503 -145.01 -63.05 41.07
N LYS A 504 -145.61 -62.22 40.21
CA LYS A 504 -145.14 -62.02 38.83
C LYS A 504 -144.11 -60.91 38.75
N MET A 505 -144.28 -59.83 39.51
CA MET A 505 -143.44 -58.63 39.43
C MET A 505 -142.58 -58.45 40.67
N SER A 506 -141.27 -58.31 40.49
CA SER A 506 -140.34 -57.97 41.56
C SER A 506 -139.69 -56.62 41.27
N TRP A 507 -139.49 -55.82 42.31
CA TRP A 507 -138.67 -54.63 42.24
C TRP A 507 -137.65 -54.65 43.36
N GLY A 508 -136.51 -54.02 43.12
CA GLY A 508 -135.46 -53.88 44.12
C GLY A 508 -134.73 -52.57 43.97
N ALA A 509 -134.25 -52.08 45.10
CA ALA A 509 -133.39 -50.91 45.16
C ALA A 509 -132.30 -51.17 46.19
N GLY A 510 -131.07 -50.78 45.88
CA GLY A 510 -129.94 -50.92 46.77
C GLY A 510 -129.22 -49.60 46.97
N LEU A 511 -128.68 -49.43 48.16
CA LEU A 511 -127.75 -48.37 48.52
C LEU A 511 -126.43 -49.02 48.94
N THR A 512 -125.32 -48.48 48.47
CA THR A 512 -123.98 -48.95 48.82
C THR A 512 -123.10 -47.76 49.15
N THR A 513 -122.19 -47.93 50.10
CA THR A 513 -121.27 -46.86 50.50
C THR A 513 -119.95 -47.42 50.99
N THR A 514 -118.91 -46.62 50.82
CA THR A 514 -117.56 -46.82 51.40
C THR A 514 -117.29 -45.85 52.56
N GLY A 515 -118.30 -45.07 52.95
CA GLY A 515 -118.20 -44.00 53.96
C GLY A 515 -117.84 -42.61 53.40
N LYS A 516 -117.11 -42.55 52.27
CA LYS A 516 -116.82 -41.30 51.56
C LYS A 516 -117.58 -41.16 50.24
N GLU A 517 -117.72 -42.27 49.51
CA GLU A 517 -118.51 -42.36 48.29
C GLU A 517 -119.76 -43.21 48.53
N TRP A 518 -120.82 -42.96 47.75
CA TRP A 518 -122.06 -43.72 47.78
C TRP A 518 -122.56 -44.03 46.38
N GLY A 519 -123.33 -45.10 46.25
CA GLY A 519 -123.94 -45.53 45.00
C GLY A 519 -125.32 -46.10 45.26
N ILE A 520 -126.20 -45.99 44.26
CA ILE A 520 -127.53 -46.58 44.30
C ILE A 520 -127.75 -47.44 43.06
N ASN A 521 -128.55 -48.48 43.20
CA ASN A 521 -129.13 -49.18 42.06
C ASN A 521 -130.62 -49.38 42.28
N ALA A 522 -131.36 -49.49 41.18
CA ALA A 522 -132.75 -49.89 41.19
C ALA A 522 -133.01 -50.78 39.98
N GLY A 523 -133.88 -51.76 40.14
CA GLY A 523 -134.21 -52.70 39.08
C GLY A 523 -135.60 -53.28 39.28
N ILE A 524 -136.23 -53.62 38.17
CA ILE A 524 -137.51 -54.32 38.13
C ILE A 524 -137.33 -55.58 37.31
N GLY A 525 -137.86 -56.69 37.80
CA GLY A 525 -137.86 -57.97 37.11
C GLY A 525 -139.28 -58.48 37.03
N TRP A 526 -139.72 -58.85 35.83
CA TRP A 526 -141.05 -59.39 35.60
C TRP A 526 -140.94 -60.83 35.09
N LYS A 527 -141.78 -61.71 35.60
CA LYS A 527 -141.82 -63.13 35.23
C LYS A 527 -143.20 -63.45 34.68
N TRP A 528 -143.22 -63.97 33.46
CA TRP A 528 -144.40 -64.54 32.82
C TRP A 528 -144.22 -66.07 32.68
N LYS A 529 -145.31 -66.78 32.37
CA LYS A 529 -145.30 -68.22 32.11
C LYS A 529 -145.75 -68.48 30.69
#